data_AF-A0A524NWP1-F1
#
_entry.id   AF-A0A524NWP1-F1
#
_cell.length_a   1.000
_cell.length_b   1.000
_cell.length_c   1.000
_cell.angle_alpha   90.00
_cell.angle_beta   90.00
_cell.angle_gamma   90.00
#
_symmetry.space_group_name_H-M   'P 1'
#
loop_
_entity.id
_entity.type
_entity.pdbx_description
1 polymer ?
#
loop_
_entity_poly.entity_id
_entity_poly.type
_entity_poly.pdbx_seq_one_letter_code
_entity_poly.pdbx_strand_id
1 'polypeptide(L)'
;MKNFFLLILVLSISLNSCKRPNQTDHSYTLEEYRELGMPDYDTVWNLENYETAFYVFKTLKYWKPLTLPAKDSEKSGLLFSRMVNIENLSFLKDDSLPLHEKAQMIKWYFNLYGGLIDVYTSIQPERQYYIRELGDIDIFGVRIAQKMLDLGNEINESDDPPDVDMQSDFPLIQKMYLNILSDVLKQQQHTSMYPVQTLEHLSDSLSHSVRRNMNWFDEDASEKIKQALLTVIDSTSSRKIINDYRELIETL
;
A
#
# COMPACT_ATOMS: atom_id res chain seq x y z
N MET A 1 2.28 50.57 -27.99
CA MET A 1 1.09 49.85 -27.46
C MET A 1 0.92 48.45 -28.08
N LYS A 2 1.96 47.61 -28.17
CA LYS A 2 1.87 46.22 -28.66
C LYS A 2 2.34 45.15 -27.67
N ASN A 3 2.96 45.56 -26.55
CA ASN A 3 3.54 44.63 -25.57
C ASN A 3 2.68 44.40 -24.32
N PHE A 4 1.57 45.15 -24.14
CA PHE A 4 0.71 45.01 -22.96
C PHE A 4 -0.29 43.83 -23.08
N PHE A 5 -0.66 43.47 -24.32
CA PHE A 5 -1.60 42.38 -24.57
C PHE A 5 -0.99 40.98 -24.34
N LEU A 6 0.33 40.83 -24.54
CA LEU A 6 1.02 39.55 -24.33
C LEU A 6 1.16 39.20 -22.83
N LEU A 7 1.31 40.21 -21.97
CA LEU A 7 1.47 40.05 -20.52
C LEU A 7 0.17 39.61 -19.84
N ILE A 8 -0.99 40.08 -20.32
CA ILE A 8 -2.30 39.66 -19.79
C ILE A 8 -2.63 38.22 -20.20
N LEU A 9 -2.18 37.77 -21.39
CA LEU A 9 -2.40 36.40 -21.86
C LEU A 9 -1.57 35.37 -21.07
N VAL A 10 -0.33 35.72 -20.69
CA VAL A 10 0.55 34.82 -19.90
C VAL A 10 0.08 34.69 -18.44
N LEU A 11 -0.49 35.76 -17.86
CA LEU A 11 -1.05 35.74 -16.50
C LEU A 11 -2.39 35.00 -16.39
N SER A 12 -3.16 34.90 -17.47
CA SER A 12 -4.44 34.18 -17.47
C SER A 12 -4.28 32.67 -17.75
N ILE A 13 -3.19 32.24 -18.39
CA ILE A 13 -2.88 30.82 -18.61
C ILE A 13 -2.28 30.16 -17.37
N SER A 14 -1.70 30.93 -16.43
CA SER A 14 -1.07 30.41 -15.21
C SER A 14 -2.05 30.18 -14.04
N LEU A 15 -3.31 30.63 -14.12
CA LEU A 15 -4.33 30.41 -13.08
C LEU A 15 -5.31 29.25 -13.38
N ASN A 16 -5.25 28.67 -14.58
CA ASN A 16 -6.02 27.46 -14.92
C ASN A 16 -5.19 26.17 -14.82
N SER A 17 -4.01 26.24 -14.19
CA SER A 17 -3.20 25.07 -13.88
C SER A 17 -3.88 24.25 -12.77
N CYS A 18 -4.53 23.17 -13.19
CA CYS A 18 -4.82 21.97 -12.40
C CYS A 18 -5.65 22.16 -11.11
N LYS A 19 -6.84 22.78 -11.17
CA LYS A 19 -7.91 22.29 -10.29
C LYS A 19 -8.51 21.05 -10.95
N ARG A 20 -8.01 19.86 -10.57
CA ARG A 20 -8.80 18.63 -10.75
C ARG A 20 -10.20 18.93 -10.22
N PRO A 21 -11.29 18.50 -10.89
CA PRO A 21 -12.64 18.74 -10.40
C PRO A 21 -12.66 18.32 -8.93
N ASN A 22 -12.95 19.29 -8.05
CA ASN A 22 -13.00 19.11 -6.61
C ASN A 22 -13.86 17.89 -6.31
N GLN A 23 -13.25 16.72 -6.12
CA GLN A 23 -13.92 15.62 -5.47
C GLN A 23 -14.08 16.10 -4.04
N THR A 24 -15.29 16.54 -3.72
CA THR A 24 -15.60 17.09 -2.41
C THR A 24 -15.17 16.09 -1.35
N ASP A 25 -14.33 16.54 -0.42
CA ASP A 25 -13.87 15.71 0.67
C ASP A 25 -15.02 15.47 1.65
N HIS A 26 -15.61 14.28 1.53
CA HIS A 26 -16.71 13.79 2.36
C HIS A 26 -16.22 13.02 3.59
N SER A 27 -14.91 12.88 3.80
CA SER A 27 -14.38 12.25 5.00
C SER A 27 -14.79 13.03 6.26
N TYR A 28 -14.88 12.30 7.37
CA TYR A 28 -15.07 12.90 8.68
C TYR A 28 -13.81 13.63 9.13
N THR A 29 -13.99 14.60 10.01
CA THR A 29 -12.90 15.23 10.77
C THR A 29 -12.34 14.26 11.81
N LEU A 30 -11.12 14.51 12.27
CA LEU A 30 -10.50 13.74 13.35
C LEU A 30 -11.37 13.70 14.62
N GLU A 31 -12.09 14.79 14.94
CA GLU A 31 -13.00 14.83 16.09
C GLU A 31 -14.19 13.89 15.89
N GLU A 32 -14.83 13.92 14.71
CA GLU A 32 -15.93 13.02 14.40
C GLU A 32 -15.49 11.54 14.44
N TYR A 33 -14.27 11.21 14.00
CA TYR A 33 -13.74 9.85 14.17
C TYR A 33 -13.51 9.50 15.65
N ARG A 34 -13.01 10.43 16.46
CA ARG A 34 -12.85 10.22 17.91
C ARG A 34 -14.18 9.96 18.58
N GLU A 35 -15.24 10.68 18.21
CA GLU A 35 -16.61 10.46 18.70
C GLU A 35 -17.14 9.06 18.31
N LEU A 36 -16.68 8.50 17.18
CA LEU A 36 -16.97 7.12 16.76
C LEU A 36 -16.11 6.06 17.47
N GLY A 37 -15.20 6.47 18.36
CA GLY A 37 -14.30 5.57 19.09
C GLY A 37 -13.02 5.19 18.34
N MET A 38 -12.62 5.97 17.32
CA MET A 38 -11.35 5.75 16.63
C MET A 38 -10.15 5.91 17.58
N PRO A 39 -9.13 5.03 17.52
CA PRO A 39 -7.89 5.21 18.26
C PRO A 39 -7.18 6.51 17.88
N ASP A 40 -6.37 7.02 18.81
CA ASP A 40 -5.57 8.22 18.56
C ASP A 40 -4.55 8.01 17.44
N TYR A 41 -4.60 8.85 16.41
CA TYR A 41 -3.71 8.77 15.25
C TYR A 41 -2.28 9.24 15.56
N ASP A 42 -2.06 9.97 16.66
CA ASP A 42 -0.73 10.44 17.06
C ASP A 42 0.10 9.33 17.74
N THR A 43 -0.53 8.20 18.08
CA THR A 43 0.14 7.04 18.70
C THR A 43 0.46 5.95 17.69
N VAL A 44 1.47 5.14 17.99
CA VAL A 44 1.75 3.90 17.24
C VAL A 44 0.60 2.93 17.48
N TRP A 45 -0.01 2.44 16.41
CA TRP A 45 -1.12 1.51 16.52
C TRP A 45 -0.64 0.09 16.76
N ASN A 46 -1.17 -0.54 17.79
CA ASN A 46 -1.06 -1.97 18.04
C ASN A 46 -2.28 -2.73 17.46
N LEU A 47 -2.36 -4.04 17.70
CA LEU A 47 -3.45 -4.87 17.20
C LEU A 47 -4.84 -4.42 17.71
N GLU A 48 -4.96 -4.08 19.00
CA GLU A 48 -6.22 -3.61 19.61
C GLU A 48 -6.70 -2.30 18.97
N ASN A 49 -5.76 -1.39 18.65
CA ASN A 49 -6.09 -0.17 17.92
C ASN A 49 -6.63 -0.50 16.53
N TYR A 50 -5.98 -1.39 15.78
CA TYR A 50 -6.50 -1.80 14.47
C TYR A 50 -7.86 -2.48 14.58
N GLU A 51 -8.11 -3.35 15.54
CA GLU A 51 -9.42 -3.99 15.75
C GLU A 51 -10.52 -2.94 15.96
N THR A 52 -10.24 -1.95 16.81
CA THR A 52 -11.15 -0.82 17.07
C THR A 52 -11.38 0.00 15.81
N ALA A 53 -10.31 0.38 15.09
CA ALA A 53 -10.40 1.13 13.85
C ALA A 53 -11.19 0.36 12.77
N PHE A 54 -10.99 -0.95 12.65
CA PHE A 54 -11.72 -1.81 11.73
C PHE A 54 -13.20 -1.87 12.02
N TYR A 55 -13.60 -1.90 13.29
CA TYR A 55 -15.00 -1.83 13.67
C TYR A 55 -15.64 -0.54 13.16
N VAL A 56 -14.97 0.61 13.34
CA VAL A 56 -15.44 1.90 12.84
C VAL A 56 -15.49 1.90 11.31
N PHE A 57 -14.41 1.50 10.64
CA PHE A 57 -14.33 1.54 9.18
C PHE A 57 -15.32 0.61 8.48
N LYS A 58 -15.53 -0.62 8.98
CA LYS A 58 -16.56 -1.52 8.45
C LYS A 58 -17.95 -0.92 8.61
N THR A 59 -18.24 -0.31 9.76
CA THR A 59 -19.50 0.43 9.95
C THR A 59 -19.64 1.54 8.90
N LEU A 60 -18.60 2.36 8.70
CA LEU A 60 -18.65 3.43 7.70
C LEU A 60 -18.78 2.91 6.26
N LYS A 61 -18.06 1.84 5.89
CA LYS A 61 -18.16 1.23 4.54
C LYS A 61 -19.60 0.91 4.16
N TYR A 62 -20.39 0.32 5.06
CA TYR A 62 -21.76 -0.08 4.74
C TYR A 62 -22.77 1.05 4.84
N TRP A 63 -22.60 1.97 5.79
CA TRP A 63 -23.61 3.00 6.07
C TRP A 63 -23.32 4.35 5.41
N LYS A 64 -22.04 4.73 5.29
CA LYS A 64 -21.58 6.04 4.79
C LYS A 64 -20.21 5.88 4.08
N PRO A 65 -20.13 5.15 2.96
CA PRO A 65 -18.85 4.76 2.36
C PRO A 65 -17.93 5.94 2.01
N LEU A 66 -18.50 7.10 1.65
CA LEU A 66 -17.74 8.30 1.30
C LEU A 66 -17.10 9.03 2.50
N THR A 67 -17.36 8.56 3.73
CA THR A 67 -16.81 9.16 4.95
C THR A 67 -15.63 8.37 5.52
N LEU A 68 -15.01 7.46 4.75
CA LEU A 68 -13.74 6.83 5.16
C LEU A 68 -12.58 7.84 5.10
N PRO A 69 -11.50 7.63 5.89
CA PRO A 69 -10.34 8.50 5.85
C PRO A 69 -9.76 8.57 4.44
N ALA A 70 -9.48 9.77 3.96
CA ALA A 70 -9.00 10.00 2.61
C ALA A 70 -7.55 10.48 2.62
N LYS A 71 -6.76 9.99 1.66
CA LYS A 71 -5.36 10.38 1.48
C LYS A 71 -5.27 11.88 1.16
N ASP A 72 -4.38 12.57 1.87
CA ASP A 72 -4.14 14.01 1.78
C ASP A 72 -5.36 14.89 2.14
N SER A 73 -6.40 14.32 2.75
CA SER A 73 -7.50 15.10 3.31
C SER A 73 -7.01 15.97 4.47
N GLU A 74 -7.38 17.24 4.49
CA GLU A 74 -7.15 18.11 5.65
C GLU A 74 -7.94 17.64 6.89
N LYS A 75 -9.03 16.89 6.69
CA LYS A 75 -9.91 16.40 7.76
C LYS A 75 -9.47 15.06 8.35
N SER A 76 -8.96 14.15 7.51
CA SER A 76 -8.76 12.75 7.86
C SER A 76 -7.44 12.15 7.37
N GLY A 77 -6.64 12.92 6.63
CA GLY A 77 -5.40 12.45 6.02
C GLY A 77 -4.40 11.92 7.05
N LEU A 78 -4.32 12.54 8.22
CA LEU A 78 -3.47 12.06 9.32
C LEU A 78 -3.88 10.67 9.81
N LEU A 79 -5.19 10.40 9.89
CA LEU A 79 -5.71 9.10 10.27
C LEU A 79 -5.43 8.05 9.19
N PHE A 80 -5.62 8.40 7.91
CA PHE A 80 -5.24 7.52 6.80
C PHE A 80 -3.73 7.20 6.83
N SER A 81 -2.89 8.22 7.00
CA SER A 81 -1.44 8.07 7.08
C SER A 81 -1.02 7.18 8.24
N ARG A 82 -1.62 7.32 9.44
CA ARG A 82 -1.33 6.42 10.57
C ARG A 82 -1.68 4.98 10.25
N MET A 83 -2.82 4.72 9.60
CA MET A 83 -3.31 3.38 9.28
C MET A 83 -2.34 2.58 8.38
N VAL A 84 -1.61 3.24 7.48
CA VAL A 84 -0.62 2.61 6.58
C VAL A 84 0.84 2.93 6.98
N ASN A 85 1.07 3.40 8.21
CA ASN A 85 2.40 3.73 8.69
C ASN A 85 3.18 2.47 9.10
N ILE A 86 4.40 2.34 8.60
CA ILE A 86 5.29 1.21 8.93
C ILE A 86 5.74 1.20 10.40
N GLU A 87 5.66 2.33 11.09
CA GLU A 87 5.93 2.44 12.54
C GLU A 87 4.99 1.56 13.37
N ASN A 88 3.81 1.21 12.87
CA ASN A 88 2.90 0.27 13.52
C ASN A 88 3.50 -1.15 13.63
N LEU A 89 4.56 -1.44 12.86
CA LEU A 89 5.36 -2.66 12.96
C LEU A 89 6.59 -2.49 13.86
N SER A 90 6.65 -1.47 14.71
CA SER A 90 7.80 -1.21 15.58
C SER A 90 8.11 -2.33 16.56
N PHE A 91 7.12 -3.17 16.92
CA PHE A 91 7.33 -4.37 17.75
C PHE A 91 8.34 -5.36 17.15
N LEU A 92 8.57 -5.34 15.83
CA LEU A 92 9.59 -6.17 15.19
C LEU A 92 11.01 -5.83 15.68
N LYS A 93 11.22 -4.58 16.11
CA LYS A 93 12.50 -4.07 16.63
C LYS A 93 12.62 -4.21 18.15
N ASP A 94 11.61 -4.76 18.82
CA ASP A 94 11.65 -4.97 20.26
C ASP A 94 12.47 -6.23 20.57
N ASP A 95 13.69 -6.06 21.06
CA ASP A 95 14.60 -7.16 21.41
C ASP A 95 14.11 -7.96 22.63
N SER A 96 13.10 -7.47 23.37
CA SER A 96 12.49 -8.22 24.47
C SER A 96 11.46 -9.24 24.01
N LEU A 97 10.98 -9.16 22.76
CA LEU A 97 10.05 -10.11 22.17
C LEU A 97 10.80 -11.24 21.45
N PRO A 98 10.50 -12.52 21.75
CA PRO A 98 11.00 -13.65 20.98
C PRO A 98 10.58 -13.61 19.50
N LEU A 99 11.37 -14.22 18.61
CA LEU A 99 11.11 -14.20 17.16
C LEU A 99 9.77 -14.88 16.81
N HIS A 100 9.46 -16.04 17.39
CA HIS A 100 8.15 -16.69 17.21
C HIS A 100 6.96 -15.82 17.64
N GLU A 101 7.07 -15.03 18.71
CA GLU A 101 6.02 -14.09 19.12
C GLU A 101 5.84 -12.97 18.09
N LYS A 102 6.96 -12.38 17.61
CA LYS A 102 6.94 -11.41 16.51
C LYS A 102 6.28 -12.00 15.26
N ALA A 103 6.51 -13.27 14.96
CA ALA A 103 5.94 -13.96 13.80
C ALA A 103 4.42 -14.14 13.92
N GLN A 104 3.93 -14.51 15.12
CA GLN A 104 2.49 -14.56 15.38
C GLN A 104 1.86 -13.17 15.24
N MET A 105 2.51 -12.13 15.78
CA MET A 105 1.99 -10.76 15.71
C MET A 105 1.93 -10.23 14.27
N ILE A 106 2.99 -10.37 13.47
CA ILE A 106 3.00 -9.85 12.09
C ILE A 106 2.01 -10.58 11.17
N LYS A 107 1.73 -11.86 11.43
CA LYS A 107 0.68 -12.61 10.72
C LYS A 107 -0.70 -11.94 10.86
N TRP A 108 -1.00 -11.34 12.01
CA TRP A 108 -2.23 -10.56 12.18
C TRP A 108 -2.24 -9.33 11.28
N TYR A 109 -1.13 -8.61 11.16
CA TYR A 109 -1.02 -7.45 10.25
C TYR A 109 -1.25 -7.80 8.79
N PHE A 110 -0.89 -9.01 8.36
CA PHE A 110 -1.22 -9.49 7.02
C PHE A 110 -2.74 -9.65 6.82
N ASN A 111 -3.46 -10.19 7.82
CA ASN A 111 -4.93 -10.24 7.78
C ASN A 111 -5.55 -8.84 7.79
N LEU A 112 -4.95 -7.90 8.54
CA LEU A 112 -5.37 -6.50 8.56
C LEU A 112 -5.22 -5.86 7.18
N TYR A 113 -4.11 -6.10 6.47
CA TYR A 113 -3.95 -5.64 5.08
C TYR A 113 -5.13 -6.08 4.20
N GLY A 114 -5.50 -7.35 4.21
CA GLY A 114 -6.67 -7.84 3.47
C GLY A 114 -7.98 -7.18 3.89
N GLY A 115 -8.14 -6.91 5.19
CA GLY A 115 -9.27 -6.16 5.72
C GLY A 115 -9.33 -4.72 5.21
N LEU A 116 -8.18 -4.03 5.09
CA LEU A 116 -8.11 -2.66 4.58
C LEU A 116 -8.49 -2.61 3.10
N ILE A 117 -7.98 -3.55 2.30
CA ILE A 117 -8.37 -3.68 0.90
C ILE A 117 -9.88 -3.86 0.78
N ASP A 118 -10.49 -4.72 1.59
CA ASP A 118 -11.94 -4.86 1.62
C ASP A 118 -12.62 -3.53 2.00
N VAL A 119 -12.23 -2.89 3.10
CA VAL A 119 -12.83 -1.62 3.57
C VAL A 119 -12.83 -0.53 2.49
N TYR A 120 -11.74 -0.38 1.75
CA TYR A 120 -11.57 0.68 0.76
C TYR A 120 -12.04 0.29 -0.65
N THR A 121 -12.36 -0.98 -0.89
CA THR A 121 -12.99 -1.41 -2.13
C THR A 121 -14.49 -1.10 -2.10
N SER A 122 -14.98 -0.43 -3.13
CA SER A 122 -16.38 -0.03 -3.23
C SER A 122 -17.32 -1.24 -3.27
N ILE A 123 -18.47 -1.10 -2.60
CA ILE A 123 -19.56 -2.08 -2.68
C ILE A 123 -20.21 -2.05 -4.08
N GLN A 124 -20.14 -0.92 -4.78
CA GLN A 124 -20.67 -0.74 -6.14
C GLN A 124 -19.52 -0.79 -7.16
N PRO A 125 -19.39 -1.88 -7.94
CA PRO A 125 -18.25 -2.08 -8.85
C PRO A 125 -18.08 -0.96 -9.88
N GLU A 126 -19.16 -0.25 -10.21
CA GLU A 126 -19.17 0.81 -11.21
C GLU A 126 -18.47 2.09 -10.74
N ARG A 127 -18.19 2.23 -9.43
CA ARG A 127 -17.58 3.44 -8.85
C ARG A 127 -16.59 3.09 -7.75
N GLN A 128 -15.29 3.20 -8.04
CA GLN A 128 -14.22 3.08 -7.04
C GLN A 128 -13.78 4.48 -6.57
N TYR A 129 -14.09 4.83 -5.32
CA TYR A 129 -13.86 6.19 -4.79
C TYR A 129 -12.45 6.41 -4.21
N TYR A 130 -11.85 5.34 -3.67
CA TYR A 130 -10.62 5.40 -2.89
C TYR A 130 -9.44 4.76 -3.61
N ILE A 131 -9.32 5.03 -4.90
CA ILE A 131 -8.32 4.38 -5.75
C ILE A 131 -6.88 4.78 -5.37
N ARG A 132 -6.70 5.97 -4.80
CA ARG A 132 -5.38 6.46 -4.36
C ARG A 132 -4.95 5.79 -3.07
N GLU A 133 -5.91 5.63 -2.17
CA GLU A 133 -5.77 4.97 -0.88
C GLU A 133 -5.48 3.48 -1.05
N LEU A 134 -6.17 2.81 -1.98
CA LEU A 134 -5.88 1.43 -2.34
C LEU A 134 -4.41 1.25 -2.78
N GLY A 135 -3.88 2.17 -3.59
CA GLY A 135 -2.46 2.13 -3.97
C GLY A 135 -1.50 2.24 -2.77
N ASP A 136 -1.80 3.07 -1.78
CA ASP A 136 -0.99 3.17 -0.56
C ASP A 136 -1.16 1.95 0.36
N ILE A 137 -2.35 1.34 0.38
CA ILE A 137 -2.63 0.09 1.12
C ILE A 137 -1.87 -1.07 0.46
N ASP A 138 -1.83 -1.16 -0.86
CA ASP A 138 -1.04 -2.15 -1.61
C ASP A 138 0.45 -2.01 -1.28
N ILE A 139 0.99 -0.78 -1.28
CA ILE A 139 2.39 -0.52 -0.89
C ILE A 139 2.64 -0.95 0.55
N PHE A 140 1.71 -0.68 1.46
CA PHE A 140 1.80 -1.13 2.85
C PHE A 140 1.79 -2.67 2.93
N GLY A 141 0.96 -3.36 2.15
CA GLY A 141 0.96 -4.82 2.03
C GLY A 141 2.29 -5.40 1.56
N VAL A 142 2.90 -4.82 0.51
CA VAL A 142 4.25 -5.20 0.05
C VAL A 142 5.28 -5.03 1.18
N ARG A 143 5.21 -3.93 1.93
CA ARG A 143 6.12 -3.66 3.06
C ARG A 143 5.91 -4.64 4.22
N ILE A 144 4.68 -5.03 4.54
CA ILE A 144 4.40 -6.08 5.54
C ILE A 144 5.03 -7.39 5.10
N ALA A 145 4.81 -7.81 3.84
CA ALA A 145 5.36 -9.07 3.35
C ALA A 145 6.89 -9.08 3.32
N GLN A 146 7.51 -7.95 2.99
CA GLN A 146 8.95 -7.79 3.15
C GLN A 146 9.39 -7.99 4.61
N LYS A 147 8.66 -7.42 5.58
CA LYS A 147 8.98 -7.59 6.99
C LYS A 147 8.77 -9.04 7.48
N MET A 148 7.82 -9.76 6.89
CA MET A 148 7.65 -11.19 7.15
C MET A 148 8.80 -12.02 6.57
N LEU A 149 9.32 -11.68 5.38
CA LEU A 149 10.51 -12.31 4.83
C LEU A 149 11.76 -12.05 5.68
N ASP A 150 11.96 -10.80 6.11
CA ASP A 150 13.07 -10.41 6.98
C ASP A 150 13.06 -11.24 8.27
N LEU A 151 11.91 -11.27 8.96
CA LEU A 151 11.74 -12.06 10.18
C LEU A 151 11.88 -13.57 9.94
N GLY A 152 11.40 -14.07 8.81
CA GLY A 152 11.54 -15.48 8.44
C GLY A 152 13.01 -15.89 8.25
N ASN A 153 13.86 -15.00 7.72
CA ASN A 153 15.29 -15.25 7.64
C ASN A 153 15.93 -15.26 9.03
N GLU A 154 15.57 -14.32 9.92
CA GLU A 154 16.05 -14.31 11.31
C GLU A 154 15.67 -15.60 12.04
N ILE A 155 14.45 -16.11 11.84
CA ILE A 155 13.97 -17.39 12.41
C ILE A 155 14.75 -18.59 11.85
N ASN A 156 15.08 -18.60 10.56
CA ASN A 156 15.88 -19.66 9.94
C ASN A 156 17.33 -19.70 10.43
N GLU A 157 17.83 -18.60 11.01
CA GLU A 157 19.16 -18.51 11.62
C GLU A 157 19.14 -18.84 13.13
N SER A 158 17.94 -18.96 13.74
CA SER A 158 17.77 -19.24 15.17
C SER A 158 17.84 -20.75 15.48
N ASP A 159 18.51 -21.08 16.59
CA ASP A 159 18.56 -22.43 17.16
C ASP A 159 17.54 -22.61 18.31
N ASP A 160 16.77 -21.58 18.65
CA ASP A 160 15.77 -21.66 19.72
C ASP A 160 14.62 -22.61 19.32
N PRO A 161 14.26 -23.61 20.14
CA PRO A 161 13.30 -24.65 19.72
C PRO A 161 11.96 -24.12 19.17
N PRO A 162 11.32 -23.09 19.76
CA PRO A 162 10.09 -22.54 19.21
C PRO A 162 10.25 -21.90 17.82
N ASP A 163 11.44 -21.36 17.51
CA ASP A 163 11.73 -20.74 16.23
C ASP A 163 12.05 -21.83 15.18
N VAL A 164 12.79 -22.87 15.57
CA VAL A 164 13.07 -24.05 14.74
C VAL A 164 11.78 -24.70 14.24
N ASP A 165 10.76 -24.81 15.10
CA ASP A 165 9.44 -25.34 14.73
C ASP A 165 8.75 -24.51 13.62
N MET A 166 9.10 -23.23 13.46
CA MET A 166 8.53 -22.33 12.46
C MET A 166 9.32 -22.27 11.15
N GLN A 167 10.55 -22.79 11.10
CA GLN A 167 11.41 -22.70 9.90
C GLN A 167 10.77 -23.38 8.67
N SER A 168 9.99 -24.44 8.88
CA SER A 168 9.27 -25.12 7.79
C SER A 168 8.21 -24.25 7.09
N ASP A 169 7.78 -23.15 7.72
CA ASP A 169 6.79 -22.23 7.15
C ASP A 169 7.41 -21.19 6.21
N PHE A 170 8.75 -21.06 6.15
CA PHE A 170 9.40 -20.05 5.33
C PHE A 170 9.01 -20.09 3.83
N PRO A 171 8.90 -21.27 3.18
CA PRO A 171 8.39 -21.34 1.80
C PRO A 171 6.96 -20.80 1.63
N LEU A 172 6.12 -20.87 2.67
CA LEU A 172 4.78 -20.28 2.64
C LEU A 172 4.84 -18.75 2.67
N ILE A 173 5.79 -18.17 3.40
CA ILE A 173 6.04 -16.72 3.43
C ILE A 173 6.52 -16.24 2.05
N GLN A 174 7.45 -16.97 1.43
CA GLN A 174 7.91 -16.70 0.06
C GLN A 174 6.76 -16.74 -0.95
N LYS A 175 5.92 -17.79 -0.90
CA LYS A 175 4.75 -17.92 -1.76
C LYS A 175 3.75 -16.78 -1.54
N MET A 176 3.49 -16.41 -0.28
CA MET A 176 2.62 -15.27 0.06
C MET A 176 3.16 -13.96 -0.54
N TYR A 177 4.46 -13.70 -0.41
CA TYR A 177 5.10 -12.54 -1.00
C TYR A 177 4.92 -12.49 -2.52
N LEU A 178 5.16 -13.61 -3.22
CA LEU A 178 4.95 -13.71 -4.68
C LEU A 178 3.49 -13.46 -5.08
N ASN A 179 2.52 -13.95 -4.29
CA ASN A 179 1.11 -13.69 -4.54
C ASN A 179 0.78 -12.20 -4.44
N ILE A 180 1.30 -11.49 -3.43
CA ILE A 180 1.08 -10.04 -3.30
C ILE A 180 1.70 -9.30 -4.48
N LEU A 181 2.92 -9.64 -4.89
CA LEU A 181 3.52 -9.02 -6.07
C LEU A 181 2.65 -9.19 -7.31
N SER A 182 2.15 -10.42 -7.54
CA SER A 182 1.26 -10.73 -8.65
C SER A 182 -0.04 -9.92 -8.59
N ASP A 183 -0.67 -9.84 -7.42
CA ASP A 183 -1.92 -9.11 -7.22
C ASP A 183 -1.73 -7.61 -7.44
N VAL A 184 -0.68 -7.00 -6.89
CA VAL A 184 -0.42 -5.56 -7.05
C VAL A 184 0.00 -5.22 -8.49
N LEU A 185 0.80 -6.07 -9.15
CA LEU A 185 1.12 -5.90 -10.58
C LEU A 185 -0.13 -6.00 -11.44
N LYS A 186 -1.06 -6.91 -11.11
CA LYS A 186 -2.35 -7.00 -11.78
C LYS A 186 -3.20 -5.74 -11.57
N GLN A 187 -3.23 -5.18 -10.35
CA GLN A 187 -3.93 -3.91 -10.11
C GLN A 187 -3.36 -2.77 -10.96
N GLN A 188 -2.04 -2.71 -11.09
CA GLN A 188 -1.34 -1.67 -11.84
C GLN A 188 -1.67 -1.67 -13.35
N GLN A 189 -2.17 -2.79 -13.89
CA GLN A 189 -2.63 -2.89 -15.29
C GLN A 189 -3.90 -2.08 -15.55
N HIS A 190 -4.67 -1.73 -14.51
CA HIS A 190 -5.90 -0.94 -14.62
C HIS A 190 -5.62 0.55 -14.74
N THR A 191 -4.82 0.95 -15.74
CA THR A 191 -4.26 2.30 -15.89
C THR A 191 -5.30 3.40 -16.08
N SER A 192 -6.52 3.05 -16.50
CA SER A 192 -7.65 3.98 -16.60
C SER A 192 -8.31 4.30 -15.26
N MET A 193 -8.12 3.45 -14.23
CA MET A 193 -8.72 3.62 -12.92
C MET A 193 -7.83 4.46 -11.99
N TYR A 194 -6.52 4.26 -12.05
CA TYR A 194 -5.56 4.90 -11.15
C TYR A 194 -4.95 6.17 -11.76
N PRO A 195 -4.73 7.22 -10.94
CA PRO A 195 -3.87 8.33 -11.36
C PRO A 195 -2.45 7.83 -11.69
N VAL A 196 -1.85 8.36 -12.75
CA VAL A 196 -0.48 8.00 -13.18
C VAL A 196 0.53 8.11 -12.03
N GLN A 197 0.42 9.14 -11.18
CA GLN A 197 1.32 9.31 -10.03
C GLN A 197 1.22 8.16 -9.02
N THR A 198 0.02 7.61 -8.82
CA THR A 198 -0.20 6.45 -7.94
C THR A 198 0.46 5.20 -8.55
N LEU A 199 0.29 5.00 -9.86
CA LEU A 199 0.91 3.88 -10.57
C LEU A 199 2.44 3.96 -10.59
N GLU A 200 3.01 5.15 -10.72
CA GLU A 200 4.46 5.38 -10.65
C GLU A 200 5.01 5.16 -9.24
N HIS A 201 4.25 5.53 -8.20
CA HIS A 201 4.64 5.25 -6.82
C HIS A 201 4.60 3.76 -6.49
N LEU A 202 3.59 3.04 -7.03
CA LEU A 202 3.54 1.59 -6.98
C LEU A 202 4.73 0.96 -7.70
N SER A 203 5.13 1.47 -8.87
CA SER A 203 6.28 0.94 -9.61
C SER A 203 7.58 1.07 -8.83
N ASP A 204 7.81 2.22 -8.18
CA ASP A 204 8.98 2.41 -7.31
C ASP A 204 9.02 1.37 -6.19
N SER A 205 7.88 1.17 -5.51
CA SER A 205 7.79 0.22 -4.40
C SER A 205 7.99 -1.23 -4.86
N LEU A 206 7.35 -1.62 -5.96
CA LEU A 206 7.46 -2.97 -6.52
C LEU A 206 8.87 -3.25 -7.03
N SER A 207 9.47 -2.33 -7.79
CA SER A 207 10.83 -2.52 -8.31
C SER A 207 11.86 -2.60 -7.18
N HIS A 208 11.72 -1.78 -6.13
CA HIS A 208 12.59 -1.90 -4.96
C HIS A 208 12.43 -3.26 -4.27
N SER A 209 11.19 -3.70 -4.06
CA SER A 209 10.88 -4.99 -3.43
C SER A 209 11.43 -6.17 -4.23
N VAL A 210 11.23 -6.19 -5.55
CA VAL A 210 11.72 -7.26 -6.43
C VAL A 210 13.25 -7.33 -6.42
N ARG A 211 13.95 -6.20 -6.63
CA ARG A 211 15.43 -6.18 -6.60
C ARG A 211 16.01 -6.69 -5.30
N ARG A 212 15.35 -6.39 -4.17
CA ARG A 212 15.78 -6.84 -2.85
C ARG A 212 15.70 -8.36 -2.67
N ASN A 213 14.72 -9.00 -3.31
CA ASN A 213 14.38 -10.41 -3.06
C ASN A 213 14.75 -11.36 -4.21
N MET A 214 15.24 -10.85 -5.34
CA MET A 214 15.48 -11.66 -6.53
C MET A 214 16.52 -12.77 -6.35
N ASN A 215 17.36 -12.71 -5.32
CA ASN A 215 18.40 -13.70 -5.06
C ASN A 215 17.86 -15.09 -4.67
N TRP A 216 16.62 -15.18 -4.17
CA TRP A 216 16.01 -16.47 -3.81
C TRP A 216 14.92 -16.93 -4.78
N PHE A 217 14.59 -16.14 -5.81
CA PHE A 217 13.60 -16.56 -6.80
C PHE A 217 14.13 -17.75 -7.62
N ASP A 218 13.28 -18.75 -7.82
CA ASP A 218 13.55 -19.80 -8.81
C ASP A 218 13.19 -19.31 -10.21
N GLU A 219 13.53 -20.11 -11.23
CA GLU A 219 13.31 -19.76 -12.63
C GLU A 219 11.81 -19.51 -12.94
N ASP A 220 10.91 -20.28 -12.31
CA ASP A 220 9.47 -20.15 -12.50
C ASP A 220 8.93 -18.85 -11.88
N ALA A 221 9.37 -18.49 -10.67
CA ALA A 221 9.01 -17.24 -10.02
C ALA A 221 9.53 -16.03 -10.79
N SER A 222 10.80 -16.06 -11.22
CA SER A 222 11.40 -14.99 -12.04
C SER A 222 10.65 -14.81 -13.36
N GLU A 223 10.32 -15.89 -14.06
CA GLU A 223 9.58 -15.81 -15.32
C GLU A 223 8.15 -15.27 -15.11
N LYS A 224 7.44 -15.71 -14.07
CA LYS A 224 6.12 -15.17 -13.72
C LYS A 224 6.15 -13.67 -13.43
N ILE A 225 7.15 -13.21 -12.69
CA ILE A 225 7.34 -11.78 -12.41
C ILE A 225 7.65 -11.02 -13.70
N LYS A 226 8.55 -11.52 -14.56
CA LYS A 226 8.85 -10.91 -15.87
C LYS A 226 7.60 -10.75 -16.73
N GLN A 227 6.79 -11.80 -16.84
CA GLN A 227 5.54 -11.76 -17.61
C GLN A 227 4.53 -10.75 -17.04
N ALA A 228 4.40 -10.69 -15.71
CA ALA A 228 3.54 -9.71 -15.05
C ALA A 228 4.03 -8.26 -15.30
N LEU A 229 5.34 -8.02 -15.23
CA LEU A 229 5.96 -6.71 -15.53
C LEU A 229 5.75 -6.30 -17.00
N LEU A 230 5.93 -7.22 -17.95
CA LEU A 230 5.66 -6.99 -19.38
C LEU A 230 4.20 -6.61 -19.61
N THR A 231 3.26 -7.28 -18.94
CA THR A 231 1.83 -6.96 -19.05
C THR A 231 1.53 -5.54 -18.55
N VAL A 232 2.23 -5.07 -17.50
CA VAL A 232 2.10 -3.66 -17.06
C VAL A 232 2.71 -2.70 -18.08
N ILE A 233 3.89 -3.02 -18.64
CA ILE A 233 4.53 -2.22 -19.69
C ILE A 233 3.58 -2.02 -20.89
N ASP A 234 2.90 -3.08 -21.31
CA ASP A 234 2.00 -3.05 -22.47
C ASP A 234 0.70 -2.28 -22.21
N SER A 235 0.30 -2.11 -20.94
CA SER A 235 -0.94 -1.43 -20.55
C SER A 235 -0.75 0.03 -20.11
N THR A 236 0.49 0.50 -19.94
CA THR A 236 0.80 1.84 -19.43
C THR A 236 1.35 2.80 -20.48
N SER A 237 1.08 4.09 -20.28
CA SER A 237 1.70 5.18 -21.05
C SER A 237 2.80 5.92 -20.29
N SER A 238 3.04 5.57 -19.01
CA SER A 238 4.11 6.19 -18.23
C SER A 238 5.47 5.66 -18.68
N ARG A 239 6.30 6.56 -19.22
CA ARG A 239 7.69 6.26 -19.59
C ARG A 239 8.51 5.81 -18.38
N LYS A 240 8.20 6.34 -17.18
CA LYS A 240 8.89 5.96 -15.96
C LYS A 240 8.66 4.47 -15.66
N ILE A 241 7.39 4.04 -15.59
CA ILE A 241 7.04 2.63 -15.36
C ILE A 241 7.68 1.73 -16.42
N ILE A 242 7.61 2.11 -17.70
CA ILE A 242 8.21 1.35 -18.80
C ILE A 242 9.71 1.15 -18.61
N ASN A 243 10.43 2.23 -18.27
CA ASN A 243 11.89 2.17 -18.10
C ASN A 243 12.27 1.36 -16.86
N ASP A 244 11.61 1.62 -15.71
CA ASP A 244 11.89 0.94 -14.45
C ASP A 244 11.72 -0.58 -14.58
N TYR A 245 10.66 -1.01 -15.27
CA TYR A 245 10.34 -2.44 -15.41
C TYR A 245 11.18 -3.14 -16.47
N ARG A 246 11.58 -2.46 -17.54
CA ARG A 246 12.54 -3.03 -18.51
C ARG A 246 13.89 -3.29 -17.87
N GLU A 247 14.41 -2.31 -17.13
CA GLU A 247 15.66 -2.47 -16.39
C GLU A 247 15.56 -3.65 -15.40
N LEU A 248 14.44 -3.74 -14.68
CA LEU A 248 14.21 -4.84 -13.74
C LEU A 248 14.17 -6.21 -14.43
N ILE A 249 13.50 -6.33 -15.57
CA ILE A 249 13.42 -7.57 -16.36
C ILE A 249 14.82 -8.02 -16.82
N GLU A 250 15.71 -7.09 -17.20
CA GLU A 250 17.08 -7.41 -17.61
C GLU A 250 17.94 -7.97 -16.46
N THR A 251 17.57 -7.65 -15.21
CA THR A 251 18.29 -8.11 -14.01
C THR A 251 17.74 -9.39 -13.38
N LEU A 252 16.46 -9.71 -13.65
CA LEU A 252 15.80 -10.95 -13.23
C LEU A 252 16.20 -12.12 -14.14
#